data_AF-A0A7X6URA3-F1
#
_entry.id   AF-A0A7X6URA3-F1
#
_cell.length_a   1.000
_cell.length_b   1.000
_cell.length_c   1.000
_cell.angle_alpha   90.00
_cell.angle_beta   90.00
_cell.angle_gamma   90.00
#
_symmetry.space_group_name_H-M   'P 1'
#
loop_
_entity.id
_entity.type
_entity.pdbx_description
1 polymer ?
#
loop_
_entity_poly.entity_id
_entity_poly.type
_entity_poly.pdbx_seq_one_letter_code
_entity_poly.pdbx_strand_id
1 'polypeptide(L)'
;GRSALSRKDSRRAKELFTSLIRQYPKSDKLPETRYYQSEALTELGENASAILVLDEIINETPSSYLVDKAWLRKGDNQYTLGVQDTKRYDEAINSFQIILTKASASPDDKLQALYKVGKCEEKLGHTDKALERYMSVVYDYFTNLEKGIKQDHYWFSRAAFDAAKIKELEKNWRQAVRIYEIIINANVPASRAAQDHVNKIRKQYWWCFY
;
A
#
# COMPACT_ATOMS: atom_id res chain seq x y z
N GLY A 1 -22.00 -13.90 -3.26
CA GLY A 1 -20.99 -12.95 -2.71
C GLY A 1 -20.12 -12.38 -3.80
N ARG A 2 -19.08 -13.11 -4.25
CA ARG A 2 -18.05 -12.60 -5.17
C ARG A 2 -18.59 -12.06 -6.51
N SER A 3 -19.61 -12.69 -7.09
CA SER A 3 -20.28 -12.18 -8.30
C SER A 3 -21.05 -10.86 -8.07
N ALA A 4 -21.52 -10.59 -6.85
CA ALA A 4 -22.14 -9.30 -6.52
C ALA A 4 -21.08 -8.20 -6.38
N LEU A 5 -19.92 -8.50 -5.75
CA LEU A 5 -18.76 -7.61 -5.74
C LEU A 5 -18.30 -7.26 -7.16
N SER A 6 -18.18 -8.25 -8.05
CA SER A 6 -17.78 -7.98 -9.44
C SER A 6 -18.78 -7.12 -10.22
N ARG A 7 -20.04 -7.05 -9.76
CA ARG A 7 -21.10 -6.20 -10.31
C ARG A 7 -21.22 -4.85 -9.59
N LYS A 8 -20.29 -4.53 -8.69
CA LYS A 8 -20.29 -3.33 -7.82
C LYS A 8 -21.54 -3.21 -6.92
N ASP A 9 -22.17 -4.34 -6.61
CA ASP A 9 -23.27 -4.42 -5.66
C ASP A 9 -22.74 -4.85 -4.29
N SER A 10 -21.98 -3.95 -3.67
CA SER A 10 -21.26 -4.19 -2.41
C SER A 10 -22.21 -4.39 -1.23
N ARG A 11 -23.40 -3.77 -1.26
CA ARG A 11 -24.45 -3.95 -0.24
C ARG A 11 -24.96 -5.40 -0.26
N ARG A 12 -25.37 -5.90 -1.42
CA ARG A 12 -25.80 -7.29 -1.57
C ARG A 12 -24.66 -8.26 -1.29
N ALA A 13 -23.44 -7.93 -1.69
CA ALA A 13 -22.27 -8.75 -1.37
C ALA A 13 -22.09 -8.91 0.14
N LYS A 14 -22.14 -7.80 0.91
CA LYS A 14 -22.07 -7.80 2.37
C LYS A 14 -23.12 -8.71 2.99
N GLU A 15 -24.38 -8.60 2.57
CA GLU A 15 -25.49 -9.42 3.07
C GLU A 15 -25.25 -10.91 2.80
N LEU A 16 -24.85 -11.26 1.57
CA LEU A 16 -24.57 -12.64 1.19
C LEU A 16 -23.40 -13.23 1.99
N PHE A 17 -22.31 -12.49 2.18
CA PHE A 17 -21.19 -12.98 2.99
C PHE A 17 -21.55 -13.11 4.46
N THR A 18 -22.31 -12.17 5.01
CA THR A 18 -22.82 -12.24 6.39
C THR A 18 -23.68 -13.50 6.59
N SER A 19 -24.55 -13.81 5.62
CA SER A 19 -25.37 -15.03 5.65
C SER A 19 -24.50 -16.30 5.58
N LEU A 20 -23.48 -16.32 4.72
CA LEU A 20 -22.58 -17.47 4.58
C LEU A 20 -21.78 -17.74 5.86
N ILE A 21 -21.27 -16.70 6.51
CA ILE A 21 -20.54 -16.82 7.79
C ILE A 21 -21.44 -17.43 8.88
N ARG A 22 -22.70 -16.96 8.97
CA ARG A 22 -23.67 -17.47 9.95
C ARG A 22 -24.09 -18.92 9.69
N GLN A 23 -24.31 -19.28 8.43
CA GLN A 23 -24.76 -20.63 8.05
C GLN A 23 -23.64 -21.66 8.11
N TYR A 24 -22.40 -21.25 7.85
CA TYR A 24 -21.24 -22.14 7.75
C TYR A 24 -20.05 -21.69 8.62
N PRO A 25 -20.22 -21.56 9.94
CA PRO A 25 -19.21 -20.99 10.83
C PRO A 25 -17.95 -21.85 11.02
N LYS A 26 -17.95 -23.10 10.52
CA LYS A 26 -16.80 -24.02 10.56
C LYS A 26 -16.26 -24.36 9.17
N SER A 27 -16.63 -23.59 8.15
CA SER A 27 -16.17 -23.83 6.78
C SER A 27 -14.68 -23.46 6.62
N ASP A 28 -13.93 -24.28 5.89
CA ASP A 28 -12.56 -23.94 5.48
C ASP A 28 -12.49 -22.68 4.59
N LYS A 29 -13.63 -22.27 4.02
CA LYS A 29 -13.77 -21.03 3.23
C LYS A 29 -14.08 -19.81 4.09
N LEU A 30 -14.14 -19.94 5.41
CA LEU A 30 -14.49 -18.84 6.30
C LEU A 30 -13.50 -17.67 6.20
N PRO A 31 -12.16 -17.86 6.18
CA PRO A 31 -11.22 -16.75 6.00
C PRO A 31 -11.41 -16.02 4.67
N GLU A 32 -11.66 -16.77 3.59
CA GLU A 32 -11.91 -16.20 2.25
C GLU A 32 -13.23 -15.42 2.23
N THR A 33 -14.26 -15.95 2.89
CA THR A 33 -15.58 -15.30 2.99
C THR A 33 -15.51 -14.00 3.80
N ARG A 34 -14.81 -14.02 4.94
CA ARG A 34 -14.54 -12.83 5.76
C ARG A 34 -13.72 -11.80 5.00
N TYR A 35 -12.70 -12.22 4.26
CA TYR A 35 -11.89 -11.31 3.46
C TYR A 35 -12.74 -10.59 2.42
N TYR A 36 -13.58 -11.29 1.65
CA TYR A 36 -14.46 -10.60 0.70
C TYR A 36 -15.58 -9.79 1.36
N GLN A 37 -16.00 -10.14 2.59
CA GLN A 37 -16.91 -9.30 3.37
C GLN A 37 -16.23 -7.98 3.76
N SER A 38 -14.97 -8.01 4.20
CA SER A 38 -14.25 -6.78 4.54
C SER A 38 -13.98 -5.92 3.30
N GLU A 39 -13.74 -6.51 2.13
CA GLU A 39 -13.70 -5.77 0.85
C GLU A 39 -15.03 -5.04 0.58
N ALA A 40 -16.16 -5.75 0.72
CA ALA A 40 -17.48 -5.15 0.51
C ALA A 40 -17.75 -4.01 1.50
N LEU A 41 -17.37 -4.18 2.77
CA LEU A 41 -17.47 -3.16 3.81
C LEU A 41 -16.60 -1.94 3.48
N THR A 42 -15.36 -2.17 3.02
CA THR A 42 -14.43 -1.10 2.61
C THR A 42 -15.01 -0.30 1.45
N GLU A 43 -15.57 -0.95 0.42
CA GLU A 43 -16.22 -0.29 -0.71
C GLU A 43 -17.45 0.56 -0.30
N LEU A 44 -18.13 0.17 0.77
CA LEU A 44 -19.26 0.91 1.34
C LEU A 44 -18.83 2.06 2.27
N GLY A 45 -17.52 2.23 2.52
CA GLY A 45 -16.99 3.20 3.47
C GLY A 45 -17.14 2.78 4.93
N GLU A 46 -17.60 1.56 5.20
CA GLU A 46 -17.77 0.96 6.53
C GLU A 46 -16.43 0.44 7.07
N ASN A 47 -15.39 1.30 7.05
CA ASN A 47 -14.00 0.94 7.34
C ASN A 47 -13.80 0.34 8.75
N ALA A 48 -14.50 0.87 9.76
CA ALA A 48 -14.42 0.35 11.13
C ALA A 48 -14.95 -1.09 11.22
N SER A 49 -16.05 -1.39 10.52
CA SER A 49 -16.60 -2.74 10.45
C SER A 49 -15.69 -3.68 9.64
N ALA A 50 -15.07 -3.18 8.56
CA ALA A 50 -14.09 -3.95 7.81
C ALA A 50 -12.90 -4.39 8.69
N ILE A 51 -12.39 -3.49 9.55
CA ILE A 51 -11.32 -3.79 10.50
C ILE A 51 -11.71 -4.93 11.44
N LEU A 52 -12.93 -4.92 12.01
CA LEU A 52 -13.39 -5.98 12.90
C LEU A 52 -13.41 -7.35 12.21
N VAL A 53 -13.89 -7.40 10.96
CA VAL A 53 -13.91 -8.65 10.16
C VAL A 53 -12.50 -9.14 9.84
N LEU A 54 -11.56 -8.22 9.57
CA LEU A 54 -10.16 -8.54 9.33
C LEU A 54 -9.47 -9.07 10.59
N ASP A 55 -9.80 -8.52 11.75
CA ASP A 55 -9.31 -9.01 13.04
C ASP A 55 -9.76 -10.43 13.34
N GLU A 56 -10.96 -10.85 12.91
CA GLU A 56 -11.38 -12.25 13.00
C GLU A 56 -10.47 -13.17 12.16
N ILE A 57 -10.03 -12.74 10.97
CA ILE A 57 -9.10 -13.54 10.15
C ILE A 57 -7.75 -13.67 10.85
N ILE A 58 -7.22 -12.56 11.34
CA ILE A 58 -5.90 -12.47 11.98
C ILE A 58 -5.85 -13.31 13.25
N ASN A 59 -6.88 -13.22 14.09
CA ASN A 59 -6.86 -13.83 15.43
C ASN A 59 -7.40 -15.26 15.45
N GLU A 60 -8.45 -15.57 14.67
CA GLU A 60 -9.08 -16.90 14.71
C GLU A 60 -8.46 -17.87 13.70
N THR A 61 -7.83 -17.36 12.63
CA THR A 61 -7.22 -18.20 11.58
C THR A 61 -5.78 -17.81 11.25
N PRO A 62 -4.87 -17.78 12.25
CA PRO A 62 -3.49 -17.28 12.07
C PRO A 62 -2.62 -18.10 11.10
N SER A 63 -3.02 -19.33 10.77
CA SER A 63 -2.37 -20.18 9.76
C SER A 63 -2.88 -19.95 8.33
N SER A 64 -3.93 -19.15 8.15
CA SER A 64 -4.51 -18.86 6.85
C SER A 64 -3.55 -18.07 5.96
N TYR A 65 -3.51 -18.41 4.68
CA TYR A 65 -2.75 -17.65 3.66
C TYR A 65 -3.26 -16.20 3.50
N LEU A 66 -4.43 -15.88 4.06
CA LEU A 66 -5.03 -14.55 4.01
C LEU A 66 -4.59 -13.63 5.15
N VAL A 67 -3.83 -14.11 6.14
CA VAL A 67 -3.43 -13.29 7.29
C VAL A 67 -2.62 -12.07 6.86
N ASP A 68 -1.68 -12.24 5.92
CA ASP A 68 -0.84 -11.12 5.47
C ASP A 68 -1.65 -10.08 4.71
N LYS A 69 -2.55 -10.55 3.82
CA LYS A 69 -3.51 -9.67 3.14
C LYS A 69 -4.46 -8.98 4.11
N ALA A 70 -4.86 -9.67 5.19
CA ALA A 70 -5.75 -9.12 6.19
C ALA A 70 -5.08 -7.98 6.97
N TRP A 71 -3.82 -8.13 7.35
CA TRP A 71 -3.02 -7.07 7.96
C TRP A 71 -2.85 -5.86 7.04
N LEU A 72 -2.50 -6.08 5.76
CA LEU A 72 -2.40 -5.00 4.77
C LEU A 72 -3.74 -4.26 4.61
N ARG A 73 -4.85 -4.99 4.49
CA ARG A 73 -6.20 -4.39 4.38
C ARG A 73 -6.66 -3.69 5.65
N LYS A 74 -6.26 -4.18 6.81
CA LYS A 74 -6.53 -3.53 8.10
C LYS A 74 -5.84 -2.18 8.14
N GLY A 75 -4.55 -2.15 7.78
CA GLY A 75 -3.79 -0.91 7.64
C GLY A 75 -4.40 0.07 6.64
N ASP A 76 -4.88 -0.40 5.48
CA ASP A 76 -5.56 0.45 4.49
C ASP A 76 -6.84 1.11 5.04
N ASN A 77 -7.66 0.36 5.79
CA ASN A 77 -8.87 0.87 6.42
C ASN A 77 -8.55 1.85 7.56
N GLN A 78 -7.53 1.56 8.38
CA GLN A 78 -7.04 2.46 9.42
C GLN A 78 -6.50 3.77 8.82
N TYR A 79 -5.71 3.69 7.75
CA TYR A 79 -5.23 4.86 7.02
C TYR A 79 -6.38 5.72 6.48
N THR A 80 -7.45 5.08 5.99
CA THR A 80 -8.64 5.79 5.50
C THR A 80 -9.34 6.55 6.63
N LEU A 81 -9.47 5.93 7.80
CA LEU A 81 -10.01 6.58 9.00
C LEU A 81 -9.10 7.66 9.58
N GLY A 82 -7.80 7.64 9.26
CA GLY A 82 -6.81 8.64 9.65
C GLY A 82 -7.17 10.08 9.31
N VAL A 83 -7.99 10.27 8.26
CA VAL A 83 -8.47 11.61 7.85
C VAL A 83 -9.31 12.26 8.95
N GLN A 84 -10.04 11.47 9.74
CA GLN A 84 -10.92 11.93 10.81
C GLN A 84 -10.24 11.91 12.18
N ASP A 85 -9.31 10.97 12.38
CA ASP A 85 -8.56 10.80 13.62
C ASP A 85 -7.11 10.41 13.30
N THR A 86 -6.17 11.32 13.50
CA THR A 86 -4.76 11.11 13.14
C THR A 86 -4.13 9.91 13.85
N LYS A 87 -4.65 9.49 15.02
CA LYS A 87 -4.18 8.27 15.72
C LYS A 87 -4.37 7.02 14.88
N ARG A 88 -5.33 7.02 13.96
CA ARG A 88 -5.54 5.89 13.04
C ARG A 88 -4.41 5.75 12.01
N TYR A 89 -3.64 6.80 11.73
CA TYR A 89 -2.41 6.66 10.96
C TYR A 89 -1.34 5.89 11.73
N ASP A 90 -1.18 6.14 13.04
CA ASP A 90 -0.26 5.36 13.88
C ASP A 90 -0.69 3.89 13.97
N GLU A 91 -1.99 3.63 14.10
CA GLU A 91 -2.52 2.26 14.04
C GLU A 91 -2.24 1.58 12.69
N ALA A 92 -2.40 2.31 11.59
CA ALA A 92 -2.09 1.81 10.25
C ALA A 92 -0.61 1.47 10.10
N ILE A 93 0.28 2.35 10.58
CA ILE A 93 1.73 2.10 10.62
C ILE A 93 2.01 0.80 11.38
N ASN A 94 1.43 0.61 12.57
CA ASN A 94 1.61 -0.60 13.35
C ASN A 94 1.15 -1.86 12.59
N SER A 95 -0.02 -1.82 11.93
CA SER A 95 -0.50 -2.94 11.11
C SER A 95 0.43 -3.27 9.95
N PHE A 96 0.97 -2.26 9.25
CA PHE A 96 1.94 -2.47 8.18
C PHE A 96 3.29 -2.96 8.70
N GLN A 97 3.71 -2.52 9.89
CA GLN A 97 4.96 -2.95 10.54
C GLN A 97 4.97 -4.47 10.79
N ILE A 98 3.82 -5.08 11.09
CA ILE A 98 3.70 -6.54 11.23
C ILE A 98 4.14 -7.28 9.96
N ILE A 99 3.82 -6.75 8.77
CA ILE A 99 4.24 -7.34 7.49
C ILE A 99 5.73 -7.16 7.26
N LEU A 100 6.27 -5.99 7.60
CA LEU A 100 7.70 -5.70 7.43
C LEU A 100 8.59 -6.60 8.28
N THR A 101 8.17 -6.93 9.51
CA THR A 101 8.94 -7.78 10.41
C THR A 101 8.72 -9.28 10.19
N LYS A 102 7.67 -9.66 9.45
CA LYS A 102 7.36 -11.07 9.18
C LYS A 102 8.33 -11.65 8.15
N ALA A 103 9.06 -12.71 8.53
CA ALA A 103 10.03 -13.36 7.65
C ALA A 103 9.35 -14.01 6.42
N SER A 104 8.15 -14.57 6.59
CA SER A 104 7.40 -15.25 5.54
C SER A 104 6.59 -14.34 4.62
N ALA A 105 6.48 -13.04 4.92
CA ALA A 105 5.79 -12.10 4.04
C ALA A 105 6.54 -11.97 2.71
N SER A 106 5.78 -11.92 1.61
CA SER A 106 6.37 -11.84 0.28
C SER A 106 7.14 -10.53 0.08
N PRO A 107 8.15 -10.50 -0.80
CA PRO A 107 8.85 -9.27 -1.13
C PRO A 107 7.91 -8.14 -1.60
N ASP A 108 6.90 -8.45 -2.41
CA ASP A 108 5.89 -7.47 -2.85
C ASP A 108 5.02 -6.94 -1.70
N ASP A 109 4.60 -7.80 -0.77
CA ASP A 109 3.83 -7.37 0.41
C ASP A 109 4.67 -6.44 1.30
N LYS A 110 5.98 -6.69 1.41
CA LYS A 110 6.89 -5.81 2.13
C LYS A 110 7.05 -4.46 1.44
N LEU A 111 7.23 -4.43 0.13
CA LEU A 111 7.26 -3.16 -0.62
C LEU A 111 5.95 -2.39 -0.49
N GLN A 112 4.81 -3.08 -0.53
CA GLN A 112 3.49 -2.48 -0.28
C GLN A 112 3.42 -1.85 1.11
N ALA A 113 3.71 -2.63 2.15
CA ALA A 113 3.64 -2.18 3.54
C ALA A 113 4.56 -0.97 3.77
N LEU A 114 5.78 -1.01 3.24
CA LEU A 114 6.78 0.05 3.40
C LEU A 114 6.35 1.35 2.72
N TYR A 115 5.82 1.27 1.49
CA TYR A 115 5.20 2.42 0.82
C TYR A 115 4.03 3.00 1.63
N LYS A 116 3.18 2.12 2.18
CA LYS A 116 2.00 2.53 2.95
C LYS A 116 2.37 3.17 4.29
N VAL A 117 3.43 2.72 4.96
CA VAL A 117 4.01 3.43 6.12
C VAL A 117 4.45 4.82 5.69
N GLY A 118 5.15 4.96 4.55
CA GLY A 118 5.51 6.27 4.00
C GLY A 118 4.31 7.19 3.79
N LYS A 119 3.19 6.67 3.25
CA LYS A 119 1.94 7.46 3.13
C LYS A 119 1.40 7.92 4.48
N CYS A 120 1.46 7.08 5.51
CA CYS A 120 1.01 7.44 6.85
C CYS A 120 1.88 8.55 7.43
N GLU A 121 3.21 8.43 7.31
CA GLU A 121 4.17 9.45 7.77
C GLU A 121 3.96 10.79 7.05
N GLU A 122 3.67 10.80 5.74
CA GLU A 122 3.29 12.04 5.04
C GLU A 122 2.02 12.66 5.63
N LYS A 123 1.00 11.85 5.92
CA LYS A 123 -0.26 12.34 6.48
C LYS A 123 -0.11 12.89 7.88
N LEU A 124 0.87 12.39 8.63
CA LEU A 124 1.27 12.91 9.94
C LEU A 124 2.18 14.14 9.84
N GLY A 125 2.59 14.55 8.63
CA GLY A 125 3.49 15.68 8.41
C GLY A 125 4.97 15.36 8.65
N HIS A 126 5.32 14.10 8.89
CA HIS A 126 6.70 13.64 9.06
C HIS A 126 7.37 13.42 7.70
N THR A 127 7.53 14.50 6.92
CA THR A 127 8.02 14.45 5.53
C THR A 127 9.37 13.73 5.38
N ASP A 128 10.31 13.93 6.32
CA ASP A 128 11.62 13.27 6.29
C ASP A 128 11.49 11.74 6.44
N LYS A 129 10.64 11.28 7.36
CA LYS A 129 10.37 9.85 7.57
C LYS A 129 9.65 9.24 6.37
N ALA A 130 8.71 9.98 5.78
CA ALA A 130 8.03 9.54 4.57
C ALA A 130 9.02 9.31 3.42
N LEU A 131 9.90 10.29 3.18
CA LEU A 131 10.95 10.18 2.18
C LEU A 131 11.88 8.99 2.45
N GLU A 132 12.31 8.80 3.71
CA GLU A 132 13.12 7.65 4.11
C GLU A 132 12.42 6.34 3.73
N ARG A 133 11.14 6.19 4.10
CA ARG A 133 10.36 4.97 3.82
C ARG A 133 10.20 4.72 2.32
N TYR A 134 9.95 5.75 1.52
CA TYR A 134 9.89 5.58 0.07
C TYR A 134 11.23 5.21 -0.55
N MET A 135 12.33 5.82 -0.10
CA MET A 135 13.66 5.45 -0.59
C MET A 135 14.06 4.04 -0.15
N SER A 136 13.57 3.57 1.01
CA SER A 136 13.71 2.15 1.40
C SER A 136 12.97 1.21 0.44
N VAL A 137 11.78 1.57 -0.07
CA VAL A 137 11.10 0.77 -1.12
C VAL A 137 11.98 0.68 -2.37
N VAL A 138 12.57 1.79 -2.80
CA VAL A 138 13.48 1.84 -3.95
C VAL A 138 14.70 0.94 -3.74
N TYR A 139 15.32 1.02 -2.57
CA TYR A 139 16.47 0.20 -2.20
C TYR A 139 16.15 -1.30 -2.14
N ASP A 140 15.05 -1.66 -1.46
CA ASP A 140 14.63 -3.05 -1.30
C ASP A 140 14.25 -3.67 -2.65
N TYR A 141 13.64 -2.88 -3.55
CA TYR A 141 13.35 -3.33 -4.91
C TYR A 141 14.60 -3.75 -5.67
N PHE A 142 15.64 -2.91 -5.70
CA PHE A 142 16.91 -3.27 -6.36
C PHE A 142 17.64 -4.41 -5.66
N THR A 143 17.63 -4.43 -4.33
CA THR A 143 18.22 -5.52 -3.55
C THR A 143 17.59 -6.88 -3.88
N ASN A 144 16.28 -6.91 -4.09
CA ASN A 144 15.56 -8.12 -4.48
C ASN A 144 15.82 -8.48 -5.95
N LEU A 145 15.92 -7.49 -6.83
CA LEU A 145 16.26 -7.71 -8.24
C LEU A 145 17.67 -8.32 -8.40
N GLU A 146 18.64 -7.84 -7.63
CA GLU A 146 20.01 -8.39 -7.58
C GLU A 146 20.03 -9.85 -7.11
N LYS A 147 19.09 -10.21 -6.22
CA LYS A 147 18.88 -11.60 -5.77
C LYS A 147 18.08 -12.45 -6.75
N GLY A 148 17.72 -11.91 -7.92
CA GLY A 148 16.92 -12.60 -8.94
C GLY A 148 15.44 -12.77 -8.59
N ILE A 149 14.95 -12.06 -7.56
CA ILE A 149 13.54 -12.09 -7.16
C ILE A 149 12.76 -11.20 -8.11
N LYS A 150 11.80 -11.80 -8.84
CA LYS A 150 10.86 -11.04 -9.66
C LYS A 150 9.84 -10.34 -8.77
N GLN A 151 9.60 -9.06 -9.02
CA GLN A 151 8.67 -8.23 -8.25
C GLN A 151 7.84 -7.38 -9.20
N ASP A 152 6.67 -6.93 -8.73
CA ASP A 152 5.90 -5.92 -9.43
C ASP A 152 6.57 -4.54 -9.28
N HIS A 153 6.62 -3.78 -10.38
CA HIS A 153 7.20 -2.43 -10.39
C HIS A 153 6.27 -1.37 -9.77
N TYR A 154 5.05 -1.75 -9.40
CA TYR A 154 4.00 -0.83 -8.96
C TYR A 154 4.39 -0.04 -7.71
N TRP A 155 4.78 -0.73 -6.62
CA TRP A 155 5.15 -0.06 -5.37
C TRP A 155 6.48 0.70 -5.49
N PHE A 156 7.45 0.13 -6.22
CA PHE A 156 8.69 0.81 -6.59
C PHE A 156 8.41 2.15 -7.28
N SER A 157 7.60 2.13 -8.34
CA SER A 157 7.30 3.32 -9.13
C SER A 157 6.59 4.36 -8.26
N ARG A 158 5.54 3.95 -7.53
CA ARG A 158 4.80 4.87 -6.66
C ARG A 158 5.67 5.52 -5.59
N ALA A 159 6.53 4.73 -4.94
CA ALA A 159 7.45 5.25 -3.92
C ALA A 159 8.44 6.24 -4.52
N ALA A 160 9.07 5.91 -5.65
CA ALA A 160 10.02 6.80 -6.31
C ALA A 160 9.35 8.12 -6.77
N PHE A 161 8.12 8.06 -7.32
CA PHE A 161 7.37 9.26 -7.68
C PHE A 161 7.02 10.13 -6.47
N ASP A 162 6.54 9.54 -5.37
CA ASP A 162 6.21 10.29 -4.14
C ASP A 162 7.49 10.88 -3.51
N ALA A 163 8.61 10.15 -3.48
CA ALA A 163 9.91 10.65 -3.04
C ALA A 163 10.42 11.83 -3.90
N ALA A 164 10.34 11.71 -5.23
CA ALA A 164 10.72 12.80 -6.14
C ALA A 164 9.83 14.03 -5.93
N LYS A 165 8.52 13.83 -5.72
CA LYS A 165 7.57 14.91 -5.45
C LYS A 165 7.86 15.62 -4.14
N ILE A 166 8.28 14.92 -3.09
CA ILE A 166 8.75 15.55 -1.85
C ILE A 166 9.91 16.51 -2.17
N LYS A 167 10.88 16.08 -2.99
CA LYS A 167 12.00 16.93 -3.42
C LYS A 167 11.59 18.08 -4.32
N GLU A 168 10.58 17.92 -5.17
CA GLU A 168 9.98 19.05 -5.90
C GLU A 168 9.36 20.09 -4.95
N LEU A 169 8.64 19.65 -3.92
CA LEU A 169 8.02 20.54 -2.92
C LEU A 169 9.06 21.30 -2.10
N GLU A 170 10.19 20.66 -1.78
CA GLU A 170 11.36 21.30 -1.19
C GLU A 170 12.11 22.23 -2.15
N LYS A 171 11.69 22.32 -3.42
CA LYS A 171 12.39 23.01 -4.53
C LYS A 171 13.81 22.47 -4.77
N ASN A 172 14.07 21.24 -4.35
CA ASN A 172 15.33 20.53 -4.55
C ASN A 172 15.31 19.79 -5.90
N TRP A 173 15.30 20.58 -6.98
CA TRP A 173 15.13 20.08 -8.35
C TRP A 173 16.21 19.07 -8.77
N ARG A 174 17.45 19.25 -8.29
CA ARG A 174 18.56 18.32 -8.55
C ARG A 174 18.24 16.93 -8.00
N GLN A 175 17.78 16.83 -6.75
CA GLN A 175 17.45 15.54 -6.16
C GLN A 175 16.17 14.95 -6.76
N ALA A 176 15.15 15.76 -7.04
CA ALA A 176 13.94 15.30 -7.70
C ALA A 176 14.25 14.62 -9.06
N VAL A 177 15.07 15.27 -9.90
CA VAL A 177 15.51 14.70 -11.19
C VAL A 177 16.30 13.41 -11.01
N ARG A 178 17.22 13.33 -10.04
CA ARG A 178 17.95 12.09 -9.75
C ARG A 178 17.03 10.94 -9.41
N ILE A 179 15.98 11.17 -8.63
CA ILE A 179 15.02 10.12 -8.28
C ILE A 179 14.19 9.71 -9.52
N TYR A 180 13.77 10.64 -10.36
CA TYR A 180 13.11 10.28 -11.63
C TYR A 180 14.02 9.48 -12.57
N GLU A 181 15.31 9.82 -12.61
CA GLU A 181 16.32 9.06 -13.38
C GLU A 181 16.46 7.62 -12.89
N ILE A 182 16.27 7.32 -11.60
CA ILE A 182 16.22 5.94 -11.09
C ILE A 182 15.09 5.16 -11.78
N ILE A 183 13.90 5.76 -11.91
CA ILE A 183 12.74 5.12 -12.58
C ILE A 183 13.03 4.92 -14.08
N ILE A 184 13.65 5.91 -14.73
CA ILE A 184 13.99 5.84 -16.16
C ILE A 184 14.99 4.70 -16.40
N ASN A 185 16.05 4.63 -15.60
CA ASN A 185 17.11 3.63 -15.74
C ASN A 185 16.64 2.22 -15.38
N ALA A 186 15.61 2.08 -14.54
CA ALA A 186 14.98 0.80 -14.26
C ALA A 186 14.18 0.21 -15.44
N ASN A 187 13.94 0.99 -16.50
CA ASN A 187 13.20 0.59 -17.71
C ASN A 187 11.84 -0.08 -17.40
N VAL A 188 11.09 0.54 -16.49
CA VAL A 188 9.77 0.07 -16.03
C VAL A 188 8.65 0.77 -16.82
N PRO A 189 7.39 0.29 -16.78
CA PRO A 189 6.28 0.96 -17.49
C PRO A 189 6.13 2.46 -17.16
N ALA A 190 6.54 2.88 -15.95
CA ALA A 190 6.47 4.26 -15.50
C ALA A 190 7.62 5.16 -16.00
N SER A 191 8.65 4.63 -16.68
CA SER A 191 9.83 5.38 -17.13
C SER A 191 9.48 6.56 -18.07
N ARG A 192 8.48 6.39 -18.95
CA ARG A 192 8.05 7.49 -19.84
C ARG A 192 7.49 8.68 -19.05
N ALA A 193 6.64 8.42 -18.07
CA ALA A 193 6.08 9.48 -17.22
C ALA A 193 7.20 10.18 -16.42
N ALA A 194 8.19 9.43 -15.92
CA ALA A 194 9.33 10.00 -15.22
C ALA A 194 10.18 10.89 -16.13
N GLN A 195 10.37 10.49 -17.40
CA GLN A 195 11.06 11.31 -18.39
C GLN A 195 10.33 12.64 -18.65
N ASP A 196 8.99 12.63 -18.73
CA ASP A 196 8.20 13.84 -18.91
C ASP A 196 8.39 14.82 -17.73
N HIS A 197 8.46 14.31 -16.50
CA HIS A 197 8.80 15.11 -15.31
C HIS A 197 10.20 15.72 -15.40
N VAL A 198 11.22 14.92 -15.73
CA VAL A 198 12.61 15.41 -15.88
C VAL A 198 12.69 16.51 -16.94
N ASN A 199 12.06 16.31 -18.10
CA ASN A 199 12.04 17.28 -19.18
C ASN A 199 11.39 18.59 -18.75
N LYS A 200 10.26 18.52 -18.02
CA LYS A 200 9.57 19.69 -17.48
C LYS A 200 10.45 20.44 -16.48
N ILE A 201 11.06 19.75 -15.52
CA ILE A 201 11.92 20.37 -14.51
C ILE A 201 13.14 21.04 -15.18
N ARG A 202 13.85 20.33 -16.06
CA ARG A 202 15.04 20.88 -16.74
C ARG A 202 14.71 22.08 -17.62
N LYS A 203 13.52 22.12 -18.24
CA LYS A 203 13.06 23.27 -19.01
C LYS A 203 12.75 24.47 -18.12
N GLN A 204 12.06 24.26 -17.00
CA GLN A 204 11.60 25.34 -16.12
C GLN A 204 12.69 25.86 -15.17
N TYR A 205 13.59 24.99 -14.73
CA TYR A 205 14.59 25.25 -13.68
C TYR A 205 16.01 24.92 -14.16
N TRP A 206 16.33 25.25 -15.41
CA TRP A 206 17.61 24.92 -16.06
C TRP A 206 18.83 25.40 -15.27
N TRP A 207 18.75 26.56 -14.61
CA TRP A 207 19.85 27.14 -13.83
C TRP A 207 20.24 26.29 -12.62
N CYS A 208 19.37 25.37 -12.18
CA CYS A 208 19.69 24.43 -11.14
C CYS A 208 20.57 23.27 -11.63
N PHE A 209 20.95 23.18 -12.90
CA PHE A 209 21.73 22.05 -13.44
C PHE A 209 23.08 22.48 -14.05
N TYR A 210 23.39 23.77 -13.97
CA TYR A 210 24.70 24.37 -14.26
C TYR A 210 25.26 25.02 -12.99
#